data_AF-I1JTB2-F1
#
_entry.id   AF-I1JTB2-F1
#
_cell.length_a   1.000
_cell.length_b   1.000
_cell.length_c   1.000
_cell.angle_alpha   90.00
_cell.angle_beta   90.00
_cell.angle_gamma   90.00
#
_symmetry.space_group_name_H-M   'P 1'
#
loop_
_entity.id
_entity.type
_entity.pdbx_description
1 polymer ?
#
loop_
_entity_poly.entity_id
_entity_poly.type
_entity_poly.pdbx_seq_one_letter_code
_entity_poly.pdbx_strand_id
1 'polypeptide(L)'
;MPLSTVVSPFCSSSATFLSTVIARSSLPPKRNVSPSPFSTLSRRGIALLSFLSLSLSAPASAIEIGMSGPKNWLKDQKKKASKYLLAPIDASRQILRSAYLTLTETDAAYTDEDLEKIQQLFISAARDCVPQDRNSFVTFQANTGVEVCTFRLIVKNAASLLGNKDPVKLKAEALLDNLIRSFTSVSGMASKTNIQLASDRKKIADAVSDTISDLDKFELGIRDCLET
;
A
#
# COMPACT_ATOMS: atom_id res chain seq x y z
N MET A 1 68.59 5.20 34.10
CA MET A 1 67.76 6.25 34.71
C MET A 1 66.53 5.60 35.32
N PRO A 2 66.40 5.54 36.65
CA PRO A 2 65.19 5.07 37.32
C PRO A 2 64.61 6.08 38.34
N LEU A 3 63.29 5.94 38.53
CA LEU A 3 62.43 6.21 39.71
C LEU A 3 62.35 7.61 40.36
N SER A 4 61.12 8.16 40.38
CA SER A 4 60.47 8.63 41.63
C SER A 4 58.95 8.69 41.48
N THR A 5 58.29 8.18 42.51
CA THR A 5 56.85 8.10 42.82
C THR A 5 56.44 9.31 43.65
N VAL A 6 55.22 9.87 43.50
CA VAL A 6 54.36 10.39 44.61
C VAL A 6 52.88 10.42 44.16
N VAL A 7 52.02 10.17 45.15
CA VAL A 7 50.58 9.86 45.19
C VAL A 7 49.65 11.11 45.19
N SER A 8 48.38 10.88 44.79
CA SER A 8 47.05 11.58 44.87
C SER A 8 46.79 12.53 46.07
N PRO A 9 45.60 13.20 46.25
CA PRO A 9 44.29 13.15 45.54
C PRO A 9 43.61 14.53 45.29
N PHE A 10 42.48 14.59 44.56
CA PHE A 10 41.31 15.44 44.89
C PHE A 10 40.10 15.11 43.99
N CYS A 11 38.93 14.97 44.64
CA CYS A 11 37.61 14.75 44.05
C CYS A 11 37.08 15.93 43.21
N SER A 12 36.26 15.65 42.20
CA SER A 12 34.99 16.36 42.03
C SER A 12 33.99 15.58 41.18
N SER A 13 32.75 15.57 41.64
CA SER A 13 31.60 14.79 41.20
C SER A 13 30.99 15.27 39.88
N SER A 14 30.37 14.39 39.10
CA SER A 14 29.19 14.73 38.28
C SER A 14 28.35 13.49 37.95
N ALA A 15 27.05 13.71 37.98
CA ALA A 15 25.97 12.77 38.24
C ALA A 15 25.67 11.75 37.13
N THR A 16 25.24 10.58 37.59
CA THR A 16 24.44 9.55 36.93
C THR A 16 23.20 10.11 36.21
N PHE A 17 22.95 9.63 34.99
CA PHE A 17 21.59 9.31 34.53
C PHE A 17 21.63 8.04 33.65
N LEU A 18 21.37 6.88 34.27
CA LEU A 18 20.88 5.70 33.54
C LEU A 18 19.41 5.95 33.24
N SER A 19 19.05 6.10 31.96
CA SER A 19 17.65 6.09 31.54
C SER A 19 17.16 4.64 31.41
N THR A 20 16.66 4.10 32.52
CA THR A 20 15.85 2.87 32.53
C THR A 20 14.48 3.21 31.95
N VAL A 21 14.21 2.82 30.70
CA VAL A 21 12.85 2.92 30.12
C VAL A 21 12.02 1.78 30.70
N ILE A 22 11.27 2.09 31.75
CA ILE A 22 10.23 1.19 32.29
C ILE A 22 9.04 1.24 31.33
N ALA A 23 8.80 0.14 30.62
CA ALA A 23 7.58 -0.08 29.85
C ALA A 23 6.39 -0.18 30.81
N ARG A 24 5.60 0.89 30.91
CA ARG A 24 4.26 0.86 31.54
C ARG A 24 3.28 0.23 30.54
N SER A 25 3.01 -1.06 30.69
CA SER A 25 1.85 -1.71 30.07
C SER A 25 0.59 -1.35 30.87
N SER A 26 -0.15 -0.34 30.44
CA SER A 26 -1.49 -0.06 30.98
C SER A 26 -2.51 -0.96 30.27
N LEU A 27 -2.91 -2.05 30.94
CA LEU A 27 -4.09 -2.85 30.61
C LEU A 27 -5.38 -2.04 30.90
N PRO A 28 -6.44 -2.14 30.06
CA PRO A 28 -7.74 -1.59 30.41
C PRO A 28 -8.42 -2.43 31.51
N PRO A 29 -9.18 -1.82 32.43
CA PRO A 29 -9.86 -2.54 33.50
C PRO A 29 -11.02 -3.38 32.96
N LYS A 30 -11.07 -4.66 33.37
CA LYS A 30 -12.22 -5.55 33.20
C LYS A 30 -13.45 -4.96 33.89
N ARG A 31 -14.52 -4.72 33.14
CA ARG A 31 -15.85 -4.44 33.68
C ARG A 31 -16.54 -5.77 33.98
N ASN A 32 -16.61 -6.14 35.25
CA ASN A 32 -17.44 -7.25 35.72
C ASN A 32 -18.90 -6.77 35.78
N VAL A 33 -19.75 -7.29 34.90
CA VAL A 33 -21.21 -7.13 35.01
C VAL A 33 -21.75 -8.34 35.76
N SER A 34 -22.25 -8.09 36.96
CA SER A 34 -23.02 -9.04 37.76
C SER A 34 -24.42 -9.22 37.15
N PRO A 35 -24.97 -10.44 37.05
CA PRO A 35 -26.36 -10.64 36.66
C PRO A 35 -27.27 -10.49 37.89
N SER A 36 -28.17 -9.50 37.88
CA SER A 36 -29.31 -9.48 38.79
C SER A 36 -30.53 -10.17 38.16
N PRO A 37 -31.39 -10.82 38.96
CA PRO A 37 -32.49 -11.63 38.48
C PRO A 37 -33.74 -10.76 38.25
N PHE A 38 -34.31 -10.81 37.06
CA PHE A 38 -35.65 -10.26 36.82
C PHE A 38 -36.71 -11.37 36.81
N SER A 39 -37.64 -11.15 37.73
CA SER A 39 -38.89 -11.81 38.04
C SER A 39 -39.77 -12.23 36.84
N THR A 40 -40.21 -13.49 36.93
CA THR A 40 -41.59 -14.00 36.70
C THR A 40 -42.61 -13.12 35.96
N LEU A 41 -43.01 -13.56 34.76
CA LEU A 41 -44.33 -13.34 34.15
C LEU A 41 -44.69 -14.64 33.39
N SER A 42 -45.54 -15.49 33.97
CA SER A 42 -47.00 -15.54 33.77
C SER A 42 -47.44 -16.36 32.54
N ARG A 43 -47.87 -17.58 32.87
CA ARG A 43 -48.70 -18.58 32.19
C ARG A 43 -49.65 -18.06 31.09
N ARG A 44 -49.58 -18.65 29.90
CA ARG A 44 -50.72 -19.10 29.06
C ARG A 44 -50.25 -20.14 28.04
N GLY A 45 -50.80 -21.36 28.16
CA GLY A 45 -50.72 -22.40 27.15
C GLY A 45 -51.91 -22.35 26.18
N ILE A 46 -51.97 -23.37 25.31
CA ILE A 46 -53.02 -23.65 24.30
C ILE A 46 -52.80 -22.81 23.02
N ALA A 47 -52.76 -23.31 21.79
CA ALA A 47 -53.07 -24.62 21.20
C ALA A 47 -52.32 -24.78 19.86
N LEU A 48 -52.24 -26.03 19.42
CA LEU A 48 -52.00 -26.47 18.04
C LEU A 48 -52.73 -25.59 17.01
N LEU A 49 -52.01 -25.11 16.00
CA LEU A 49 -52.61 -24.60 14.77
C LEU A 49 -52.36 -25.59 13.64
N SER A 50 -53.48 -26.15 13.19
CA SER A 50 -53.64 -27.13 12.12
C SER A 50 -53.01 -26.69 10.80
N PHE A 51 -52.41 -27.66 10.12
CA PHE A 51 -52.13 -27.62 8.69
C PHE A 51 -53.46 -27.64 7.91
N LEU A 52 -53.79 -26.55 7.20
CA LEU A 52 -54.70 -26.60 6.07
C LEU A 52 -53.94 -26.16 4.82
N SER A 53 -53.56 -27.16 4.02
CA SER A 53 -53.15 -27.00 2.64
C SER A 53 -54.39 -26.77 1.79
N LEU A 54 -54.56 -25.59 1.20
CA LEU A 54 -55.40 -25.42 0.03
C LEU A 54 -54.61 -24.66 -1.04
N SER A 55 -54.29 -25.39 -2.09
CA SER A 55 -53.62 -24.96 -3.31
C SER A 55 -54.43 -23.89 -4.04
N LEU A 56 -53.80 -22.74 -4.28
CA LEU A 56 -54.11 -21.92 -5.44
C LEU A 56 -52.78 -21.50 -6.08
N SER A 57 -52.41 -22.20 -7.14
CA SER A 57 -51.26 -21.86 -7.98
C SER A 57 -51.53 -20.51 -8.64
N ALA A 58 -51.22 -19.42 -7.95
CA ALA A 58 -50.90 -18.17 -8.61
C ALA A 58 -49.63 -18.40 -9.43
N PRO A 59 -49.55 -17.92 -10.69
CA PRO A 59 -48.27 -17.93 -11.38
C PRO A 59 -47.30 -17.17 -10.47
N ALA A 60 -46.17 -17.81 -10.17
CA ALA A 60 -45.07 -17.12 -9.53
C ALA A 60 -44.65 -16.01 -10.49
N SER A 61 -45.20 -14.82 -10.30
CA SER A 61 -44.59 -13.59 -10.76
C SER A 61 -43.24 -13.59 -10.08
N ALA A 62 -42.22 -14.09 -10.78
CA ALA A 62 -40.85 -13.86 -10.44
C ALA A 62 -40.74 -12.35 -10.36
N ILE A 63 -40.66 -11.83 -9.13
CA ILE A 63 -40.19 -10.49 -8.91
C ILE A 63 -38.76 -10.58 -9.46
N GLU A 64 -38.57 -10.11 -10.70
CA GLU A 64 -37.28 -9.70 -11.24
C GLU A 64 -36.81 -8.54 -10.36
N ILE A 65 -36.45 -8.85 -9.12
CA ILE A 65 -35.48 -8.04 -8.44
C ILE A 65 -34.22 -8.32 -9.26
N GLY A 66 -33.88 -7.40 -10.16
CA GLY A 66 -32.66 -7.39 -10.95
C GLY A 66 -31.41 -7.25 -10.06
N MET A 67 -31.33 -8.04 -9.00
CA MET A 67 -30.16 -8.22 -8.16
C MET A 67 -29.22 -9.07 -8.99
N SER A 68 -28.36 -8.39 -9.73
CA SER A 68 -27.14 -8.98 -10.25
C SER A 68 -26.55 -9.91 -9.18
N GLY A 69 -26.32 -11.19 -9.50
CA GLY A 69 -25.90 -12.19 -8.51
C GLY A 69 -24.65 -11.75 -7.73
N PRO A 70 -24.32 -12.36 -6.57
CA PRO A 70 -23.27 -11.86 -5.66
C PRO A 70 -21.93 -11.51 -6.31
N LYS A 71 -21.52 -12.29 -7.34
CA LYS A 71 -20.33 -12.02 -8.14
C LYS A 71 -20.42 -10.71 -8.93
N ASN A 72 -21.54 -10.47 -9.59
CA ASN A 72 -21.76 -9.26 -10.38
C ASN A 72 -21.96 -8.04 -9.50
N TRP A 73 -22.68 -8.19 -8.37
CA TRP A 73 -22.76 -7.13 -7.36
C TRP A 73 -21.37 -6.72 -6.85
N LEU A 74 -20.49 -7.67 -6.58
CA LEU A 74 -19.12 -7.39 -6.13
C LEU A 74 -18.27 -6.72 -7.23
N LYS A 75 -18.48 -7.10 -8.50
CA LYS A 75 -17.87 -6.44 -9.65
C LYS A 75 -18.28 -4.96 -9.73
N ASP A 76 -19.58 -4.67 -9.58
CA ASP A 76 -20.08 -3.28 -9.58
C ASP A 76 -19.52 -2.45 -8.42
N GLN A 77 -19.35 -3.06 -7.24
CA GLN A 77 -18.72 -2.37 -6.11
C GLN A 77 -17.24 -2.06 -6.38
N LYS A 78 -16.49 -3.00 -6.94
CA LYS A 78 -15.09 -2.76 -7.33
C LYS A 78 -14.97 -1.65 -8.38
N LYS A 79 -15.85 -1.64 -9.37
CA LYS A 79 -15.89 -0.57 -10.38
C LYS A 79 -16.17 0.80 -9.75
N LYS A 80 -17.12 0.88 -8.81
CA LYS A 80 -17.40 2.12 -8.04
C LYS A 80 -16.23 2.57 -7.18
N ALA A 81 -15.51 1.62 -6.59
CA ALA A 81 -14.34 1.89 -5.75
C ALA A 81 -13.04 2.11 -6.55
N SER A 82 -13.06 1.92 -7.87
CA SER A 82 -11.86 1.97 -8.74
C SER A 82 -11.03 3.24 -8.56
N LYS A 83 -11.65 4.41 -8.39
CA LYS A 83 -10.95 5.67 -8.15
C LYS A 83 -9.99 5.63 -6.94
N TYR A 84 -10.33 4.88 -5.90
CA TYR A 84 -9.48 4.73 -4.71
C TYR A 84 -8.38 3.69 -4.95
N LEU A 85 -8.66 2.65 -5.73
CA LEU A 85 -7.66 1.67 -6.15
C LEU A 85 -6.58 2.31 -7.03
N LEU A 86 -6.96 3.28 -7.87
CA LEU A 86 -6.03 3.93 -8.81
C LEU A 86 -5.31 5.14 -8.22
N ALA A 87 -5.69 5.64 -7.05
CA ALA A 87 -5.09 6.83 -6.45
C ALA A 87 -3.56 6.73 -6.22
N PRO A 88 -3.00 5.58 -5.75
CA PRO A 88 -1.55 5.44 -5.62
C PRO A 88 -0.80 5.50 -6.97
N ILE A 89 -1.43 5.02 -8.04
CA ILE A 89 -0.88 5.07 -9.41
C ILE A 89 -0.84 6.53 -9.86
N ASP A 90 -1.93 7.27 -9.67
CA ASP A 90 -1.99 8.68 -10.07
C ASP A 90 -1.00 9.55 -9.27
N ALA A 91 -0.87 9.30 -7.97
CA ALA A 91 0.12 9.99 -7.14
C ALA A 91 1.55 9.76 -7.67
N SER A 92 1.91 8.52 -7.97
CA SER A 92 3.24 8.18 -8.51
C SER A 92 3.48 8.84 -9.87
N ARG A 93 2.45 8.87 -10.73
CA ARG A 93 2.49 9.56 -12.04
C ARG A 93 2.77 11.04 -11.88
N GLN A 94 2.07 11.71 -10.97
CA GLN A 94 2.25 13.15 -10.74
C GLN A 94 3.66 13.47 -10.27
N ILE A 95 4.23 12.64 -9.38
CA ILE A 95 5.60 12.81 -8.90
C ILE A 95 6.61 12.63 -10.05
N LEU A 96 6.45 11.59 -10.89
CA LEU A 96 7.31 11.38 -12.06
C LEU A 96 7.22 12.52 -13.06
N ARG A 97 6.02 13.08 -13.28
CA ARG A 97 5.83 14.27 -14.15
C ARG A 97 6.56 15.49 -13.60
N SER A 98 6.49 15.73 -12.30
CA SER A 98 7.27 16.80 -11.67
C SER A 98 8.77 16.60 -11.88
N ALA A 99 9.28 15.38 -11.69
CA ALA A 99 10.68 15.06 -11.94
C ALA A 99 11.07 15.27 -13.40
N TYR A 100 10.22 14.86 -14.34
CA TYR A 100 10.44 15.06 -15.78
C TYR A 100 10.53 16.55 -16.13
N LEU A 101 9.61 17.37 -15.61
CA LEU A 101 9.65 18.82 -15.82
C LEU A 101 10.93 19.44 -15.29
N THR A 102 11.35 19.06 -14.07
CA THR A 102 12.62 19.54 -13.49
C THR A 102 13.82 19.11 -14.34
N LEU A 103 13.82 17.92 -14.93
CA LEU A 103 14.93 17.43 -15.77
C LEU A 103 14.99 18.06 -17.17
N THR A 104 13.86 18.58 -17.65
CA THR A 104 13.72 19.14 -19.01
C THR A 104 13.68 20.66 -19.04
N GLU A 105 13.80 21.31 -17.88
CA GLU A 105 13.86 22.75 -17.77
C GLU A 105 15.08 23.30 -18.51
N THR A 106 14.82 24.08 -19.56
CA THR A 106 15.84 24.80 -20.32
C THR A 106 16.44 25.93 -19.48
N ASP A 107 17.76 26.12 -19.59
CA ASP A 107 18.54 27.19 -18.95
C ASP A 107 18.67 27.11 -17.41
N ALA A 108 18.28 25.99 -16.80
CA ALA A 108 18.50 25.76 -15.37
C ALA A 108 19.99 25.48 -15.05
N ALA A 109 20.54 26.26 -14.12
CA ALA A 109 21.80 25.95 -13.46
C ALA A 109 21.53 24.94 -12.33
N TYR A 110 21.65 23.65 -12.64
CA TYR A 110 21.40 22.59 -11.67
C TYR A 110 22.42 22.59 -10.55
N THR A 111 21.93 22.69 -9.32
CA THR A 111 22.77 22.59 -8.12
C THR A 111 22.68 21.20 -7.49
N ASP A 112 23.52 20.94 -6.48
CA ASP A 112 23.48 19.68 -5.73
C ASP A 112 22.13 19.52 -4.98
N GLU A 113 21.50 20.63 -4.57
CA GLU A 113 20.16 20.61 -3.98
C GLU A 113 19.09 20.15 -4.98
N ASP A 114 19.23 20.46 -6.26
CA ASP A 114 18.30 19.98 -7.29
C ASP A 114 18.48 18.49 -7.57
N LEU A 115 19.72 17.99 -7.49
CA LEU A 115 19.99 16.56 -7.54
C LEU A 115 19.29 15.82 -6.39
N GLU A 116 19.42 16.34 -5.17
CA GLU A 116 18.76 15.74 -4.00
C GLU A 116 17.23 15.75 -4.17
N LYS A 117 16.64 16.86 -4.63
CA LYS A 117 15.20 16.94 -4.91
C LYS A 117 14.76 15.91 -5.94
N ILE A 118 15.49 15.79 -7.05
CA ILE A 118 15.18 14.82 -8.11
C ILE A 118 15.25 13.38 -7.56
N GLN A 119 16.28 13.07 -6.77
CA GLN A 119 16.40 11.76 -6.12
C GLN A 119 15.24 11.49 -5.15
N GLN A 120 14.86 12.48 -4.34
CA GLN A 120 13.71 12.37 -3.44
C GLN A 120 12.38 12.18 -4.18
N LEU A 121 12.20 12.83 -5.33
CA LEU A 121 11.05 12.61 -6.19
C LEU A 121 11.00 11.16 -6.68
N PHE A 122 12.12 10.58 -7.12
CA PHE A 122 12.14 9.18 -7.55
C PHE A 122 11.90 8.20 -6.41
N ILE A 123 12.50 8.42 -5.25
CA ILE A 123 12.24 7.62 -4.05
C ILE A 123 10.74 7.68 -3.68
N SER A 124 10.15 8.87 -3.75
CA SER A 124 8.74 9.09 -3.42
C SER A 124 7.80 8.43 -4.44
N ALA A 125 8.10 8.54 -5.74
CA ALA A 125 7.32 7.90 -6.80
C ALA A 125 7.41 6.36 -6.74
N ALA A 126 8.59 5.83 -6.38
CA ALA A 126 8.84 4.40 -6.31
C ALA A 126 8.40 3.77 -4.97
N ARG A 127 8.05 4.57 -3.96
CA ARG A 127 7.70 4.13 -2.59
C ARG A 127 6.67 3.00 -2.57
N ASP A 128 5.73 3.06 -3.50
CA ASP A 128 4.61 2.13 -3.54
C ASP A 128 4.99 0.79 -4.18
N CYS A 129 6.17 0.62 -4.79
CA CYS A 129 6.57 -0.66 -5.42
C CYS A 129 8.06 -1.03 -5.45
N VAL A 130 8.96 -0.18 -4.98
CA VAL A 130 10.38 -0.53 -4.83
C VAL A 130 10.69 -0.62 -3.35
N PRO A 131 11.16 -1.77 -2.85
CA PRO A 131 11.72 -1.83 -1.52
C PRO A 131 12.93 -0.91 -1.49
N GLN A 132 12.79 0.23 -0.83
CA GLN A 132 13.89 1.08 -0.40
C GLN A 132 14.83 0.21 0.47
N ASP A 133 16.11 0.56 0.61
CA ASP A 133 17.00 -0.03 1.61
C ASP A 133 16.44 0.25 3.01
N ARG A 134 15.43 -0.53 3.41
CA ARG A 134 14.72 -0.38 4.67
C ARG A 134 15.44 -1.27 5.66
N ASN A 135 15.83 -0.67 6.76
CA ASN A 135 16.50 -1.27 7.92
C ASN A 135 16.10 -2.74 8.12
N SER A 136 17.06 -3.60 8.47
CA SER A 136 16.97 -5.08 8.50
C SER A 136 15.67 -5.72 9.03
N PHE A 137 14.92 -5.02 9.89
CA PHE A 137 13.62 -5.42 10.39
C PHE A 137 12.49 -5.44 9.34
N VAL A 138 12.45 -4.47 8.42
CA VAL A 138 11.45 -4.43 7.35
C VAL A 138 11.80 -5.40 6.23
N THR A 139 13.10 -5.66 5.99
CA THR A 139 13.57 -6.74 5.11
C THR A 139 13.11 -8.11 5.62
N PHE A 140 13.13 -8.33 6.94
CA PHE A 140 12.59 -9.54 7.55
C PHE A 140 11.07 -9.66 7.32
N GLN A 141 10.32 -8.57 7.45
CA GLN A 141 8.87 -8.58 7.19
C GLN A 141 8.51 -8.82 5.71
N ALA A 142 9.28 -8.22 4.79
CA ALA A 142 9.17 -8.45 3.36
C ALA A 142 9.41 -9.94 3.01
N ASN A 143 10.35 -10.59 3.71
CA ASN A 143 10.61 -12.02 3.57
C ASN A 143 9.54 -12.91 4.23
N THR A 144 8.70 -12.38 5.13
CA THR A 144 7.62 -13.12 5.82
C THR A 144 6.25 -13.05 5.13
N GLY A 145 6.20 -12.61 3.87
CA GLY A 145 4.96 -12.64 3.08
C GLY A 145 4.06 -11.40 3.20
N VAL A 146 4.58 -10.30 3.73
CA VAL A 146 3.92 -8.98 3.64
C VAL A 146 4.27 -8.38 2.29
N GLU A 147 3.29 -8.19 1.40
CA GLU A 147 3.54 -7.53 0.12
C GLU A 147 3.96 -6.08 0.32
N VAL A 148 5.20 -5.77 -0.06
CA VAL A 148 5.80 -4.43 0.11
C VAL A 148 5.36 -3.45 -0.98
N CYS A 149 4.87 -3.97 -2.11
CA CYS A 149 4.44 -3.17 -3.26
C CYS A 149 2.91 -3.03 -3.26
N THR A 150 2.44 -1.82 -2.94
CA THR A 150 1.03 -1.41 -3.01
C THR A 150 0.42 -1.73 -4.37
N PHE A 151 1.14 -1.58 -5.49
CA PHE A 151 0.56 -1.92 -6.80
C PHE A 151 0.31 -3.42 -6.97
N ARG A 152 1.08 -4.28 -6.28
CA ARG A 152 0.80 -5.73 -6.24
C ARG A 152 -0.51 -6.02 -5.52
N LEU A 153 -0.76 -5.32 -4.41
CA LEU A 153 -2.05 -5.38 -3.70
C LEU A 153 -3.20 -4.89 -4.59
N ILE A 154 -2.98 -3.84 -5.40
CA ILE A 154 -3.97 -3.34 -6.37
C ILE A 154 -4.29 -4.40 -7.42
N VAL A 155 -3.29 -5.04 -8.04
CA VAL A 155 -3.52 -6.14 -9.01
C VAL A 155 -4.31 -7.27 -8.38
N LYS A 156 -3.88 -7.73 -7.19
CA LYS A 156 -4.57 -8.81 -6.47
C LYS A 156 -6.01 -8.46 -6.14
N ASN A 157 -6.27 -7.22 -5.73
CA ASN A 157 -7.62 -6.76 -5.47
C ASN A 157 -8.44 -6.70 -6.75
N ALA A 158 -7.96 -6.07 -7.81
CA ALA A 158 -8.68 -5.93 -9.07
C ALA A 158 -9.03 -7.30 -9.66
N ALA A 159 -8.03 -8.18 -9.79
CA ALA A 159 -8.15 -9.50 -10.40
C ALA A 159 -8.76 -10.59 -9.49
N SER A 160 -9.21 -10.29 -8.26
CA SER A 160 -9.67 -11.34 -7.33
C SER A 160 -10.94 -12.09 -7.76
N LEU A 161 -11.67 -11.60 -8.78
CA LEU A 161 -12.83 -12.29 -9.37
C LEU A 161 -12.48 -13.11 -10.61
N LEU A 162 -11.23 -13.02 -11.07
CA LEU A 162 -10.71 -13.70 -12.25
C LEU A 162 -10.04 -15.01 -11.85
N GLY A 163 -10.03 -15.98 -12.77
CA GLY A 163 -9.31 -17.22 -12.58
C GLY A 163 -7.79 -17.01 -12.57
N ASN A 164 -7.04 -17.92 -11.94
CA ASN A 164 -5.57 -17.81 -11.89
C ASN A 164 -4.89 -17.90 -13.26
N LYS A 165 -5.56 -18.47 -14.27
CA LYS A 165 -5.09 -18.56 -15.65
C LYS A 165 -5.79 -17.57 -16.59
N ASP A 166 -6.52 -16.62 -16.02
CA ASP A 166 -7.21 -15.61 -16.81
C ASP A 166 -6.18 -14.72 -17.53
N PRO A 167 -6.27 -14.55 -18.85
CA PRO A 167 -5.28 -13.78 -19.62
C PRO A 167 -5.22 -12.32 -19.20
N VAL A 168 -6.33 -11.73 -18.73
CA VAL A 168 -6.38 -10.34 -18.27
C VAL A 168 -5.58 -10.19 -16.97
N LYS A 169 -5.76 -11.12 -16.03
CA LYS A 169 -4.98 -11.17 -14.79
C LYS A 169 -3.48 -11.32 -15.07
N LEU A 170 -3.10 -12.29 -15.91
CA LEU A 170 -1.70 -12.56 -16.23
C LEU A 170 -1.03 -11.36 -16.93
N LYS A 171 -1.76 -10.67 -17.82
CA LYS A 171 -1.30 -9.43 -18.46
C LYS A 171 -1.07 -8.33 -17.44
N ALA A 172 -2.00 -8.12 -16.49
CA ALA A 172 -1.84 -7.11 -15.45
C ALA A 172 -0.64 -7.40 -14.52
N GLU A 173 -0.41 -8.66 -14.17
CA GLU A 173 0.76 -9.09 -13.40
C GLU A 173 2.08 -8.84 -14.16
N ALA A 174 2.12 -9.17 -15.47
CA ALA A 174 3.30 -8.91 -16.30
C ALA A 174 3.60 -7.40 -16.47
N LEU A 175 2.55 -6.58 -16.61
CA LEU A 175 2.68 -5.12 -16.66
C LEU A 175 3.23 -4.55 -15.35
N LEU A 176 2.80 -5.09 -14.20
CA LEU A 176 3.34 -4.73 -12.90
C LEU A 176 4.83 -5.06 -12.79
N ASP A 177 5.24 -6.26 -13.19
CA ASP A 177 6.65 -6.66 -13.10
C ASP A 177 7.55 -5.81 -14.02
N ASN A 178 7.04 -5.39 -15.18
CA ASN A 178 7.73 -4.42 -16.04
C ASN A 178 7.85 -3.05 -15.37
N LEU A 179 6.76 -2.55 -14.79
CA LEU A 179 6.75 -1.27 -14.08
C LEU A 179 7.74 -1.25 -12.90
N ILE A 180 7.81 -2.32 -12.10
CA ILE A 180 8.78 -2.46 -11.01
C ILE A 180 10.21 -2.39 -11.54
N ARG A 181 10.48 -3.04 -12.68
CA ARG A 181 11.80 -2.99 -13.34
C ARG A 181 12.14 -1.57 -13.80
N SER A 182 11.18 -0.85 -14.38
CA SER A 182 11.36 0.54 -14.84
C SER A 182 11.65 1.48 -13.67
N PHE A 183 10.90 1.37 -12.55
CA PHE A 183 11.22 2.12 -11.32
C PHE A 183 12.60 1.80 -10.76
N THR A 184 12.98 0.52 -10.71
CA THR A 184 14.31 0.12 -10.22
C THR A 184 15.42 0.69 -11.11
N SER A 185 15.22 0.68 -12.43
CA SER A 185 16.17 1.23 -13.40
C SER A 185 16.31 2.74 -13.24
N VAL A 186 15.21 3.50 -13.20
CA VAL A 186 15.27 4.96 -13.11
C VAL A 186 15.85 5.43 -11.77
N SER A 187 15.53 4.77 -10.65
CA SER A 187 16.16 5.04 -9.35
C SER A 187 17.65 4.71 -9.35
N GLY A 188 18.05 3.61 -10.00
CA GLY A 188 19.46 3.25 -10.18
C GLY A 188 20.23 4.22 -11.07
N MET A 189 19.58 4.85 -12.05
CA MET A 189 20.16 5.91 -12.87
C MET A 189 20.29 7.22 -12.08
N ALA A 190 19.24 7.64 -11.39
CA ALA A 190 19.23 8.90 -10.63
C ALA A 190 20.29 8.97 -9.52
N SER A 191 20.71 7.83 -8.97
CA SER A 191 21.77 7.75 -7.95
C SER A 191 23.20 7.85 -8.52
N LYS A 192 23.39 7.59 -9.82
CA LYS A 192 24.72 7.50 -10.46
C LYS A 192 25.04 8.66 -11.41
N THR A 193 24.03 9.40 -11.84
CA THR A 193 24.13 10.29 -12.99
C THR A 193 24.54 11.70 -12.58
N ASN A 194 25.37 12.36 -13.39
CA ASN A 194 25.73 13.75 -13.18
C ASN A 194 24.72 14.66 -13.88
N ILE A 195 23.75 15.18 -13.13
CA ILE A 195 22.69 16.05 -13.68
C ILE A 195 23.22 17.40 -14.21
N GLN A 196 24.47 17.78 -13.93
CA GLN A 196 25.06 18.98 -14.53
C GLN A 196 25.31 18.77 -16.03
N LEU A 197 25.50 17.53 -16.48
CA LEU A 197 25.71 17.19 -17.88
C LEU A 197 24.37 17.04 -18.62
N ALA A 198 24.19 17.80 -19.70
CA ALA A 198 22.93 17.83 -20.45
C ALA A 198 22.56 16.46 -21.08
N SER A 199 23.55 15.67 -21.52
CA SER A 199 23.29 14.32 -22.08
C SER A 199 22.74 13.36 -21.03
N ASP A 200 23.26 13.47 -19.81
CA ASP A 200 22.90 12.66 -18.66
C ASP A 200 21.48 13.01 -18.17
N ARG A 201 21.15 14.31 -18.13
CA ARG A 201 19.77 14.77 -17.87
C ARG A 201 18.79 14.22 -18.87
N LYS A 202 19.10 14.35 -20.17
CA LYS A 202 18.24 13.84 -21.25
C LYS A 202 18.01 12.33 -21.10
N LYS A 203 19.07 11.57 -20.82
CA LYS A 203 18.98 10.13 -20.62
C LYS A 203 18.08 9.74 -19.45
N ILE A 204 18.15 10.45 -18.31
CA ILE A 204 17.22 10.22 -17.20
C ILE A 204 15.80 10.63 -17.61
N ALA A 205 15.62 11.80 -18.22
CA ALA A 205 14.29 12.28 -18.64
C ALA A 205 13.60 11.28 -19.58
N ASP A 206 14.33 10.71 -20.54
CA ASP A 206 13.84 9.66 -21.42
C ASP A 206 13.41 8.42 -20.62
N ALA A 207 14.22 7.96 -19.66
CA ALA A 207 13.87 6.84 -18.78
C ALA A 207 12.66 7.12 -17.87
N VAL A 208 12.49 8.37 -17.42
CA VAL A 208 11.30 8.80 -16.67
C VAL A 208 10.06 8.75 -17.56
N SER A 209 10.16 9.24 -18.79
CA SER A 209 9.08 9.19 -19.78
C SER A 209 8.65 7.75 -20.06
N ASP A 210 9.62 6.84 -20.23
CA ASP A 210 9.36 5.40 -20.40
C ASP A 210 8.65 4.81 -19.17
N THR A 211 9.10 5.18 -17.96
CA THR A 211 8.48 4.73 -16.71
C THR A 211 7.04 5.23 -16.57
N ILE A 212 6.75 6.47 -16.97
CA ILE A 212 5.37 7.01 -17.02
C ILE A 212 4.53 6.21 -18.02
N SER A 213 5.08 5.88 -19.20
CA SER A 213 4.39 5.04 -20.19
C SER A 213 4.04 3.66 -19.64
N ASP A 214 4.96 3.03 -18.92
CA ASP A 214 4.71 1.74 -18.28
C ASP A 214 3.67 1.83 -17.16
N LEU A 215 3.65 2.95 -16.42
CA LEU A 215 2.65 3.22 -15.39
C LEU A 215 1.24 3.38 -16.01
N ASP A 216 1.14 4.03 -17.17
CA ASP A 216 -0.12 4.16 -17.91
C ASP A 216 -0.62 2.83 -18.45
N LYS A 217 0.28 2.00 -19.01
CA LYS A 217 -0.07 0.63 -19.43
C LYS A 217 -0.53 -0.21 -18.23
N PHE A 218 0.17 -0.10 -17.10
CA PHE A 218 -0.22 -0.77 -15.86
C PHE A 218 -1.61 -0.35 -15.39
N GLU A 219 -1.91 0.94 -15.38
CA GLU A 219 -3.25 1.43 -15.05
C GLU A 219 -4.33 0.83 -15.95
N LEU A 220 -4.08 0.79 -17.27
CA LEU A 220 -4.99 0.15 -18.23
C LEU A 220 -5.19 -1.34 -17.90
N GLY A 221 -4.14 -2.07 -17.56
CA GLY A 221 -4.25 -3.46 -17.12
C GLY A 221 -5.12 -3.65 -15.87
N ILE A 222 -5.06 -2.71 -14.92
CA ILE A 222 -5.96 -2.72 -13.75
C ILE A 222 -7.40 -2.45 -14.17
N ARG A 223 -7.64 -1.49 -15.06
CA ARG A 223 -8.98 -1.17 -15.58
C ARG A 223 -9.58 -2.38 -16.32
N ASP A 224 -8.81 -3.05 -17.16
CA ASP A 224 -9.22 -4.28 -17.85
C ASP A 224 -9.70 -5.34 -16.83
N CYS A 225 -8.97 -5.52 -15.73
CA CYS A 225 -9.36 -6.46 -14.66
C CYS A 225 -10.68 -6.10 -13.96
N LEU A 226 -11.03 -4.81 -13.89
CA LEU A 226 -12.25 -4.31 -13.24
C LEU A 226 -13.47 -4.35 -14.17
N GLU A 227 -13.25 -4.33 -15.48
CA GLU A 227 -14.30 -4.32 -16.50
C GLU A 227 -14.71 -5.72 -16.98
N THR A 228 -13.83 -6.72 -16.80
CA THR A 228 -14.05 -8.15 -17.12
C THR A 228 -15.03 -8.82 -16.17
#